data_AF-T0ZTP1-F1
#
_entry.id   AF-T0ZTP1-F1
#
_cell.length_a   1.000
_cell.length_b   1.000
_cell.length_c   1.000
_cell.angle_alpha   90.00
_cell.angle_beta   90.00
_cell.angle_gamma   90.00
#
_symmetry.space_group_name_H-M   'P 1'
#
loop_
_entity.id
_entity.type
_entity.pdbx_description
1 polymer ?
#
loop_
_entity_poly.entity_id
_entity_poly.type
_entity_poly.pdbx_seq_one_letter_code
_entity_poly.pdbx_strand_id
1 'polypeptide(L)'
;MLEGLQWLIDPARALRVAGNSGISQARTRLGWEPLRQLHDAVVKPIAVAATRGAWYARWRLVSLDGSTMDVADEQANDEAFGRPGASRGSSAFPQFRFVSLVENGTHVLFGTRMSPYATGENTLAKDVLGALDGGMLCLADRGFFGYEMWRQALATKAQLLWRMKKNAVLPCDKRLV
;
A
#
# COMPACT_ATOMS: atom_id res chain seq x y z
N MET A 1 1.48 -7.99 34.67
CA MET A 1 0.48 -6.91 34.51
C MET A 1 -0.98 -7.37 34.75
N LEU A 2 -1.26 -8.64 35.09
CA LEU A 2 -2.63 -9.15 35.35
C LEU A 2 -2.94 -9.41 36.84
N GLU A 3 -1.95 -9.36 37.72
CA GLU A 3 -2.11 -9.58 39.17
C GLU A 3 -3.05 -8.55 39.82
N GLY A 4 -2.97 -7.28 39.40
CA GLY A 4 -3.88 -6.23 39.89
C GLY A 4 -5.33 -6.42 39.47
N LEU A 5 -5.58 -6.99 38.29
CA LEU A 5 -6.93 -7.34 37.81
C LEU A 5 -7.51 -8.53 38.59
N GLN A 6 -6.68 -9.49 38.99
CA GLN A 6 -7.11 -10.62 39.82
C GLN A 6 -7.54 -10.17 41.21
N TRP A 7 -6.79 -9.25 41.82
CA TRP A 7 -7.12 -8.70 43.13
C TRP A 7 -8.43 -7.90 43.14
N LEU A 8 -8.75 -7.21 42.03
CA LEU A 8 -9.98 -6.41 41.88
C LEU A 8 -11.24 -7.25 41.61
N ILE A 9 -11.11 -8.42 40.97
CA ILE A 9 -12.26 -9.26 40.62
C ILE A 9 -12.57 -10.26 41.73
N ASP A 10 -11.60 -11.09 42.09
CA ASP A 10 -11.67 -12.07 43.17
C ASP A 10 -10.28 -12.72 43.34
N PRO A 11 -9.57 -12.49 44.47
CA PRO A 11 -8.26 -13.07 44.72
C PRO A 11 -8.25 -14.61 44.70
N ALA A 12 -9.37 -15.27 44.99
CA ALA A 12 -9.49 -16.73 45.00
C ALA A 12 -9.77 -17.31 43.60
N ARG A 13 -10.12 -16.48 42.61
CA ARG A 13 -10.48 -16.92 41.27
C ARG A 13 -9.24 -16.97 40.37
N ALA A 14 -8.87 -18.16 39.94
CA ALA A 14 -7.83 -18.33 38.93
C ALA A 14 -8.30 -17.77 37.59
N LEU A 15 -7.70 -16.64 37.16
CA LEU A 15 -7.91 -16.13 35.81
C LEU A 15 -7.20 -17.05 34.81
N ARG A 16 -7.94 -17.54 33.79
CA ARG A 16 -7.31 -18.20 32.64
C ARG A 16 -6.57 -17.14 31.82
N VAL A 17 -5.32 -16.93 32.18
CA VAL A 17 -4.42 -16.04 31.45
C VAL A 17 -3.94 -16.77 30.19
N ALA A 18 -4.04 -16.12 29.04
CA ALA A 18 -3.43 -16.62 27.82
C ALA A 18 -1.92 -16.75 28.07
N GLY A 19 -1.34 -17.94 27.83
CA GLY A 19 0.09 -18.15 27.97
C GLY A 19 0.88 -17.21 27.05
N ASN A 20 2.20 -17.10 27.24
CA ASN A 20 3.07 -16.18 26.50
C ASN A 20 2.94 -16.30 24.97
N SER A 21 2.53 -17.46 24.45
CA SER A 21 2.30 -17.73 23.02
C SER A 21 0.85 -17.58 22.54
N GLY A 22 -0.09 -17.22 23.41
CA GLY A 22 -1.52 -17.24 23.13
C GLY A 22 -1.93 -16.34 21.96
N ILE A 23 -1.30 -15.17 21.82
CA ILE A 23 -1.54 -14.25 20.70
C ILE A 23 -1.02 -14.86 19.38
N SER A 24 0.19 -15.44 19.37
CA SER A 24 0.76 -16.07 18.18
C SER A 24 -0.10 -17.24 17.70
N GLN A 25 -0.51 -18.12 18.63
CA GLN A 25 -1.40 -19.23 18.31
C GLN A 25 -2.76 -18.75 17.79
N ALA A 26 -3.32 -17.67 18.37
CA ALA A 26 -4.56 -17.09 17.88
C ALA A 26 -4.42 -16.54 16.46
N ARG A 27 -3.30 -15.86 16.14
CA ARG A 27 -3.00 -15.37 14.78
C ARG A 27 -2.89 -16.52 13.78
N THR A 28 -2.20 -17.60 14.14
CA THR A 28 -2.09 -18.80 13.29
C THR A 28 -3.45 -19.43 13.00
N ARG A 29 -4.33 -19.54 14.02
CA ARG A 29 -5.69 -20.08 13.82
C ARG A 29 -6.60 -19.16 13.00
N LEU A 30 -6.45 -17.85 13.15
CA LEU A 30 -7.29 -16.87 12.46
C LEU A 30 -6.98 -16.82 10.96
N GLY A 31 -5.71 -16.99 10.59
CA GLY A 31 -5.26 -16.79 9.21
C GLY A 31 -5.18 -15.31 8.82
N TRP A 32 -4.84 -15.06 7.56
CA TRP A 32 -4.65 -13.70 7.03
C TRP A 32 -5.90 -13.20 6.28
N GLU A 33 -6.76 -14.10 5.83
CA GLU A 33 -7.95 -13.79 5.04
C GLU A 33 -8.91 -12.86 5.79
N PRO A 34 -9.23 -13.06 7.08
CA PRO A 34 -10.09 -12.12 7.82
C PRO A 34 -9.41 -10.76 8.02
N LEU A 35 -8.09 -10.73 8.18
CA LEU A 35 -7.33 -9.48 8.31
C LEU A 35 -7.36 -8.68 7.01
N ARG A 36 -7.26 -9.36 5.85
CA ARG A 36 -7.44 -8.72 4.55
C ARG A 36 -8.85 -8.18 4.38
N GLN A 37 -9.88 -8.95 4.72
CA GLN A 37 -11.27 -8.47 4.61
C GLN A 37 -11.51 -7.24 5.50
N LEU A 38 -11.00 -7.27 6.73
CA LEU A 38 -11.08 -6.13 7.64
C LEU A 38 -10.33 -4.91 7.10
N HIS A 39 -9.11 -5.13 6.60
CA HIS A 39 -8.33 -4.09 5.93
C HIS A 39 -9.11 -3.47 4.77
N ASP A 40 -9.62 -4.28 3.85
CA ASP A 40 -10.34 -3.82 2.65
C ASP A 40 -11.65 -3.09 3.01
N ALA A 41 -12.28 -3.44 4.13
CA ALA A 41 -13.48 -2.77 4.63
C ALA A 41 -13.20 -1.42 5.29
N VAL A 42 -12.08 -1.30 6.02
CA VAL A 42 -11.78 -0.18 6.92
C VAL A 42 -10.82 0.83 6.30
N VAL A 43 -9.80 0.36 5.57
CA VAL A 43 -8.74 1.22 5.03
C VAL A 43 -9.25 1.97 3.81
N LYS A 44 -9.56 3.24 4.04
CA LYS A 44 -10.09 4.20 3.07
C LYS A 44 -9.46 5.57 3.33
N PRO A 45 -9.49 6.50 2.37
CA PRO A 45 -9.11 7.89 2.62
C PRO A 45 -9.93 8.47 3.79
N ILE A 46 -9.25 9.06 4.78
CA ILE A 46 -9.86 9.56 6.03
C ILE A 46 -9.78 11.08 6.18
N ALA A 47 -9.20 11.79 5.21
CA ALA A 47 -9.09 13.24 5.28
C ALA A 47 -10.47 13.91 5.30
N VAL A 48 -10.60 14.85 6.23
CA VAL A 48 -11.71 15.79 6.32
C VAL A 48 -11.31 17.11 5.66
N ALA A 49 -12.27 18.01 5.42
CA ALA A 49 -12.01 19.31 4.79
C ALA A 49 -10.93 20.14 5.52
N ALA A 50 -10.83 19.99 6.85
CA ALA A 50 -9.82 20.67 7.67
C ALA A 50 -8.43 19.99 7.66
N THR A 51 -8.30 18.79 7.06
CA THR A 51 -7.02 18.08 7.02
C THR A 51 -6.02 18.84 6.16
N ARG A 52 -5.00 19.40 6.80
CA ARG A 52 -3.94 20.15 6.13
C ARG A 52 -3.22 19.27 5.11
N GLY A 53 -3.03 19.80 3.90
CA GLY A 53 -2.31 19.10 2.83
C GLY A 53 -3.07 17.97 2.14
N ALA A 54 -4.32 17.69 2.54
CA ALA A 54 -5.15 16.67 1.89
C ALA A 54 -5.89 17.17 0.64
N TRP A 55 -5.92 18.48 0.39
CA TRP A 55 -6.76 19.08 -0.63
C TRP A 55 -5.99 20.06 -1.51
N TYR A 56 -6.30 20.04 -2.81
CA TYR A 56 -5.98 21.10 -3.75
C TYR A 56 -7.28 21.59 -4.39
N ALA A 57 -7.69 22.81 -4.04
CA ALA A 57 -9.02 23.32 -4.31
C ALA A 57 -10.11 22.33 -3.84
N ARG A 58 -10.87 21.74 -4.77
CA ARG A 58 -11.95 20.78 -4.46
C ARG A 58 -11.51 19.31 -4.48
N TRP A 59 -10.28 19.02 -4.90
CA TRP A 59 -9.82 17.64 -5.11
C TRP A 59 -9.00 17.15 -3.93
N ARG A 60 -9.29 15.93 -3.49
CA ARG A 60 -8.45 15.22 -2.54
C ARG A 60 -7.13 14.87 -3.22
N LEU A 61 -6.01 15.25 -2.61
CA LEU A 61 -4.68 14.90 -3.08
C LEU A 61 -4.39 13.45 -2.73
N VAL A 62 -4.08 12.68 -3.78
CA VAL A 62 -3.61 11.29 -3.65
C VAL A 62 -2.35 11.11 -4.49
N SER A 63 -1.40 10.31 -4.03
CA SER A 63 -0.21 9.93 -4.80
C SER A 63 -0.24 8.44 -5.12
N LEU A 64 0.15 8.07 -6.33
CA LEU A 64 0.49 6.69 -6.68
C LEU A 64 1.96 6.46 -6.39
N ASP A 65 2.28 5.50 -5.54
CA ASP A 65 3.66 5.17 -5.18
C ASP A 65 3.84 3.68 -4.89
N GLY A 66 5.05 3.19 -5.08
CA GLY A 66 5.43 1.81 -4.83
C GLY A 66 6.67 1.68 -3.97
N SER A 67 6.78 0.56 -3.27
CA SER A 67 7.95 0.26 -2.45
C SER A 67 8.17 -1.25 -2.34
N THR A 68 9.28 -1.63 -1.71
CA THR A 68 9.60 -3.02 -1.38
C THR A 68 9.79 -3.17 0.11
N MET A 69 9.40 -4.31 0.64
CA MET A 69 9.48 -4.63 2.07
C MET A 69 10.17 -5.96 2.26
N ASP A 70 11.13 -6.00 3.18
CA ASP A 70 11.76 -7.24 3.62
C ASP A 70 10.75 -8.10 4.38
N VAL A 71 10.81 -9.42 4.14
CA VAL A 71 10.08 -10.43 4.91
C VAL A 71 11.05 -11.34 5.65
N ALA A 72 10.52 -12.09 6.61
CA ALA A 72 11.32 -13.03 7.40
C ALA A 72 12.05 -14.02 6.47
N ASP A 73 13.31 -14.30 6.82
CA ASP A 73 14.19 -15.21 6.09
C ASP A 73 13.77 -16.67 6.29
N GLU A 74 12.69 -17.05 5.61
CA GLU A 74 12.11 -18.39 5.64
C GLU A 74 12.03 -18.93 4.21
N GLN A 75 12.24 -20.24 4.04
CA GLN A 75 12.18 -20.88 2.73
C GLN A 75 10.85 -20.60 2.01
N ALA A 76 9.73 -20.64 2.73
CA ALA A 76 8.41 -20.37 2.15
C ALA A 76 8.28 -18.92 1.63
N ASN A 77 8.88 -17.94 2.30
CA ASN A 77 8.88 -16.55 1.87
C ASN A 77 9.82 -16.32 0.68
N ASP A 78 10.95 -17.02 0.65
CA ASP A 78 11.89 -16.99 -0.47
C ASP A 78 11.25 -17.56 -1.74
N GLU A 79 10.59 -18.70 -1.63
CA GLU A 79 9.83 -19.33 -2.73
C GLU A 79 8.66 -18.45 -3.20
N ALA A 80 7.95 -17.80 -2.28
CA ALA A 80 6.79 -16.97 -2.61
C ALA A 80 7.16 -15.60 -3.21
N PHE A 81 8.17 -14.91 -2.68
CA PHE A 81 8.44 -13.51 -2.99
C PHE A 81 9.76 -13.26 -3.72
N GLY A 82 10.73 -14.16 -3.55
CA GLY A 82 12.06 -14.05 -4.14
C GLY A 82 12.91 -12.93 -3.53
N ARG A 83 14.16 -12.85 -4.02
CA ARG A 83 15.17 -11.90 -3.55
C ARG A 83 15.57 -10.88 -4.61
N PRO A 84 15.87 -9.63 -4.23
CA PRO A 84 16.54 -8.71 -5.13
C PRO A 84 17.91 -9.24 -5.57
N GLY A 85 18.25 -9.00 -6.84
CA GLY A 85 19.59 -9.28 -7.33
C GLY A 85 20.61 -8.38 -6.64
N ALA A 86 21.74 -8.94 -6.20
CA ALA A 86 22.86 -8.20 -5.65
C ALA A 86 24.04 -8.24 -6.62
N SER A 87 24.78 -7.13 -6.72
CA SER A 87 25.98 -7.04 -7.57
C SER A 87 27.15 -7.88 -7.04
N ARG A 88 27.11 -8.25 -5.75
CA ARG A 88 28.03 -9.19 -5.09
C ARG A 88 27.23 -10.07 -4.13
N GLY A 89 27.13 -11.37 -4.41
CA GLY A 89 26.44 -12.34 -3.55
C GLY A 89 24.92 -12.37 -3.72
N SER A 90 24.22 -12.82 -2.68
CA SER A 90 22.75 -12.86 -2.58
C SER A 90 22.24 -11.75 -1.66
N SER A 91 20.99 -11.30 -1.84
CA SER A 91 20.38 -10.38 -0.86
C SER A 91 20.17 -11.07 0.48
N ALA A 92 20.19 -10.28 1.56
CA ALA A 92 20.02 -10.79 2.92
C ALA A 92 18.60 -11.36 3.17
N PHE A 93 17.56 -10.72 2.61
CA PHE A 93 16.17 -11.09 2.86
C PHE A 93 15.35 -11.18 1.57
N PRO A 94 14.36 -12.08 1.50
CA PRO A 94 13.32 -12.03 0.48
C PRO A 94 12.51 -10.75 0.62
N GLN A 95 11.93 -10.28 -0.48
CA GLN A 95 11.19 -9.02 -0.52
C GLN A 95 9.89 -9.18 -1.29
N PHE A 96 8.82 -8.56 -0.81
CA PHE A 96 7.65 -8.30 -1.66
C PHE A 96 7.67 -6.86 -2.15
N ARG A 97 7.07 -6.64 -3.33
CA ARG A 97 6.78 -5.32 -3.86
C ARG A 97 5.33 -4.98 -3.59
N PHE A 98 5.06 -3.72 -3.30
CA PHE A 98 3.70 -3.21 -3.28
C PHE A 98 3.59 -1.87 -4.00
N VAL A 99 2.39 -1.60 -4.51
CA VAL A 99 2.00 -0.29 -5.02
C VAL A 99 0.69 0.10 -4.35
N SER A 100 0.55 1.37 -3.99
CA SER A 100 -0.61 1.89 -3.29
C SER A 100 -0.92 3.31 -3.75
N LEU A 101 -2.19 3.70 -3.57
CA LEU A 101 -2.53 5.12 -3.47
C LEU A 101 -2.23 5.58 -2.05
N VAL A 102 -1.82 6.84 -1.92
CA VAL A 102 -1.51 7.48 -0.64
C VAL A 102 -2.35 8.73 -0.53
N GLU A 103 -3.20 8.85 0.49
CA GLU A 103 -3.86 10.12 0.79
C GLU A 103 -2.81 11.10 1.37
N ASN A 104 -2.47 12.17 0.63
CA ASN A 104 -1.28 12.97 0.94
C ASN A 104 -1.30 13.68 2.30
N GLY A 105 -2.49 14.03 2.82
CA GLY A 105 -2.59 14.76 4.08
C GLY A 105 -2.55 13.87 5.33
N THR A 106 -2.90 12.59 5.22
CA THR A 106 -2.97 11.65 6.34
C THR A 106 -1.95 10.52 6.23
N HIS A 107 -1.36 10.36 5.04
CA HIS A 107 -0.47 9.28 4.65
C HIS A 107 -1.11 7.88 4.71
N VAL A 108 -2.45 7.79 4.69
CA VAL A 108 -3.14 6.51 4.58
C VAL A 108 -2.85 5.89 3.21
N LEU A 109 -2.32 4.66 3.24
CA LEU A 109 -2.16 3.80 2.07
C LEU A 109 -3.49 3.08 1.81
N PHE A 110 -4.06 3.22 0.62
CA PHE A 110 -5.31 2.55 0.24
C PHE A 110 -5.24 2.03 -1.20
N GLY A 111 -6.10 1.05 -1.51
CA GLY A 111 -6.11 0.40 -2.83
C GLY A 111 -4.85 -0.44 -3.11
N THR A 112 -4.11 -0.83 -2.07
CA THR A 112 -2.80 -1.49 -2.17
C THR A 112 -2.86 -2.82 -2.92
N ARG A 113 -1.82 -3.10 -3.71
CA ARG A 113 -1.55 -4.41 -4.30
C ARG A 113 -0.14 -4.84 -3.97
N MET A 114 0.01 -6.12 -3.62
CA MET A 114 1.28 -6.74 -3.28
C MET A 114 1.60 -7.85 -4.28
N SER A 115 2.88 -8.06 -4.55
CA SER A 115 3.37 -9.12 -5.42
C SER A 115 4.76 -9.57 -5.02
N PRO A 116 5.25 -10.69 -5.58
CA PRO A 116 6.66 -11.03 -5.53
C PRO A 116 7.55 -9.90 -6.06
N TYR A 117 8.82 -9.87 -5.63
CA TYR A 117 9.78 -8.84 -6.01
C TYR A 117 9.97 -8.69 -7.53
N ALA A 118 9.95 -9.83 -8.24
CA ALA A 118 10.19 -9.87 -9.68
C ALA A 118 9.08 -9.17 -10.51
N THR A 119 7.89 -8.98 -9.94
CA THR A 119 6.78 -8.30 -10.63
C THR A 119 7.07 -6.81 -10.73
N GLY A 120 6.94 -6.24 -11.94
CA GLY A 120 7.19 -4.83 -12.18
C GLY A 120 6.19 -3.91 -11.47
N GLU A 121 6.68 -2.78 -10.95
CA GLU A 121 5.89 -1.76 -10.27
C GLU A 121 4.74 -1.21 -11.15
N ASN A 122 5.02 -0.98 -12.44
CA ASN A 122 4.01 -0.54 -13.40
C ASN A 122 2.92 -1.58 -13.67
N THR A 123 3.19 -2.86 -13.45
CA THR A 123 2.16 -3.91 -13.57
C THR A 123 1.18 -3.78 -12.40
N LEU A 124 1.70 -3.67 -11.18
CA LEU A 124 0.86 -3.49 -9.99
C LEU A 124 0.08 -2.19 -10.01
N ALA A 125 0.69 -1.10 -10.51
CA ALA A 125 0.03 0.19 -10.61
C ALA A 125 -1.32 0.11 -11.33
N LYS A 126 -1.42 -0.66 -12.42
CA LYS A 126 -2.66 -0.83 -13.19
C LYS A 126 -3.79 -1.41 -12.35
N ASP A 127 -3.49 -2.30 -11.41
CA ASP A 127 -4.48 -2.94 -10.54
C ASP A 127 -4.94 -2.01 -9.40
N VAL A 128 -4.12 -1.00 -9.08
CA VAL A 128 -4.37 0.00 -8.02
C VAL A 128 -5.24 1.15 -8.53
N LEU A 129 -5.13 1.51 -9.81
CA LEU A 129 -5.83 2.66 -10.40
C LEU A 129 -7.36 2.63 -10.22
N GLY A 130 -7.97 1.44 -10.15
CA GLY A 130 -9.42 1.30 -9.95
C GLY A 130 -9.95 1.87 -8.62
N ALA A 131 -9.06 2.17 -7.66
CA ALA A 131 -9.42 2.81 -6.40
C ALA A 131 -9.49 4.34 -6.49
N LEU A 132 -9.15 4.94 -7.64
CA LEU A 132 -9.32 6.37 -7.89
C LEU A 132 -10.80 6.72 -8.15
N ASP A 133 -11.17 7.96 -7.86
CA ASP A 133 -12.49 8.51 -8.15
C ASP A 133 -12.43 9.98 -8.63
N GLY A 134 -13.57 10.50 -9.11
CA GLY A 134 -13.68 11.86 -9.65
C GLY A 134 -13.46 13.00 -8.65
N GLY A 135 -13.44 12.72 -7.35
CA GLY A 135 -13.10 13.66 -6.29
C GLY A 135 -11.59 13.77 -6.04
N MET A 136 -10.75 12.97 -6.70
CA MET A 136 -9.31 12.90 -6.46
C MET A 136 -8.48 13.64 -7.53
N LEU A 137 -7.34 14.18 -7.09
CA LEU A 137 -6.22 14.58 -7.94
C LEU A 137 -5.05 13.63 -7.65
N CYS A 138 -4.79 12.73 -8.59
CA CYS A 138 -3.73 11.73 -8.51
C CYS A 138 -2.40 12.30 -9.02
N LEU A 139 -1.44 12.39 -8.11
CA LEU A 139 -0.04 12.67 -8.40
C LEU A 139 0.69 11.36 -8.71
N ALA A 140 1.59 11.38 -9.68
CA ALA A 140 2.49 10.26 -9.91
C ALA A 140 3.86 10.73 -10.36
N ASP A 141 4.84 9.92 -10.00
CA ASP A 141 6.23 10.06 -10.35
C ASP A 141 6.50 9.70 -11.84
N ARG A 142 7.74 9.91 -12.32
CA ARG A 142 8.13 9.72 -13.74
C ARG A 142 8.21 8.26 -14.21
N GLY A 143 8.19 7.31 -13.28
CA GLY A 143 8.22 5.88 -13.53
C GLY A 143 6.88 5.33 -14.02
N PHE A 144 5.78 5.95 -13.58
CA PHE A 144 4.41 5.49 -13.84
C PHE A 144 3.83 5.98 -15.17
N PHE A 145 4.37 7.06 -15.73
CA PHE A 145 3.80 7.62 -16.96
C PHE A 145 3.92 6.65 -18.15
N GLY A 146 2.77 6.27 -18.70
CA GLY A 146 2.59 5.55 -19.96
C GLY A 146 1.16 5.73 -20.48
N TYR A 147 0.99 5.82 -21.80
CA TYR A 147 -0.29 6.20 -22.42
C TYR A 147 -1.48 5.32 -21.96
N GLU A 148 -1.31 4.00 -21.96
CA GLU A 148 -2.34 3.06 -21.51
C GLU A 148 -2.71 3.26 -20.04
N MET A 149 -1.70 3.45 -19.18
CA MET A 149 -1.91 3.65 -17.75
C MET A 149 -2.60 4.99 -17.47
N TRP A 150 -2.20 6.04 -18.19
CA TRP A 150 -2.85 7.35 -18.14
C TRP A 150 -4.32 7.27 -18.54
N ARG A 151 -4.63 6.57 -19.64
CA ARG A 151 -6.01 6.35 -20.09
C ARG A 151 -6.84 5.58 -19.06
N GLN A 152 -6.27 4.54 -18.47
CA GLN A 152 -6.93 3.76 -17.43
C GLN A 152 -7.24 4.62 -16.20
N ALA A 153 -6.30 5.45 -15.77
CA ALA A 153 -6.51 6.38 -14.66
C ALA A 153 -7.59 7.42 -15.01
N LEU A 154 -7.57 7.99 -16.22
CA LEU A 154 -8.61 8.93 -16.68
C LEU A 154 -10.01 8.33 -16.69
N ALA A 155 -10.14 7.03 -16.99
CA ALA A 155 -11.44 6.35 -17.01
C ALA A 155 -12.14 6.36 -15.62
N THR A 156 -11.39 6.53 -14.54
CA THR A 156 -11.91 6.68 -13.17
C THR A 156 -12.50 8.07 -12.88
N LYS A 157 -12.36 9.01 -13.82
CA LYS A 157 -12.72 10.43 -13.72
C LYS A 157 -11.85 11.25 -12.77
N ALA A 158 -10.83 10.65 -12.15
CA ALA A 158 -9.85 11.39 -11.36
C ALA A 158 -9.10 12.41 -12.22
N GLN A 159 -8.70 13.50 -11.59
CA GLN A 159 -7.75 14.43 -12.19
C GLN A 159 -6.33 13.88 -12.03
N LEU A 160 -5.47 14.12 -13.00
CA LEU A 160 -4.13 13.54 -13.04
C LEU A 160 -3.06 14.63 -13.18
N LEU A 161 -2.02 14.57 -12.35
CA LEU A 161 -0.83 15.38 -12.47
C LEU A 161 0.39 14.47 -12.36
N TRP A 162 0.84 13.96 -13.50
CA TRP A 162 1.93 12.97 -13.55
C TRP A 162 3.19 13.60 -14.10
N ARG A 163 4.30 13.42 -13.38
CA ARG A 163 5.61 13.88 -13.83
C ARG A 163 6.03 13.05 -15.04
N MET A 164 6.44 13.69 -16.14
CA MET A 164 7.02 12.98 -17.29
C MET A 164 8.55 12.95 -17.22
N LYS A 165 9.15 11.96 -17.90
CA LYS A 165 10.61 11.93 -18.09
C LYS A 165 11.05 13.11 -18.95
N LYS A 166 12.15 13.76 -18.58
CA LYS A 166 12.73 14.89 -19.34
C LYS A 166 13.03 14.55 -20.80
N ASN A 167 13.37 13.30 -21.09
CA ASN A 167 13.74 12.80 -22.41
C ASN A 167 12.59 12.07 -23.13
N ALA A 168 11.33 12.31 -22.72
CA ALA A 168 10.19 11.77 -23.44
C ALA A 168 10.14 12.35 -24.86
N VAL A 169 10.20 11.48 -25.87
CA VAL A 169 10.01 11.86 -27.27
C VAL A 169 8.52 11.83 -27.55
N LEU A 170 7.93 13.01 -27.72
CA LEU A 170 6.51 13.16 -28.03
C LEU A 170 6.33 13.57 -29.49
N PRO A 171 5.35 13.00 -30.20
CA PRO A 171 5.00 13.48 -31.53
C PRO A 171 4.52 14.94 -31.42
N CYS A 172 5.04 15.78 -32.30
CA CYS A 172 4.59 17.17 -32.40
C CYS A 172 3.27 17.19 -33.19
N ASP A 173 2.15 17.39 -32.49
CA ASP A 173 0.83 17.49 -33.13
C ASP A 173 0.63 18.87 -33.78
N LYS A 174 0.89 19.95 -33.03
CA LYS A 174 0.83 21.33 -33.53
C LYS A 174 1.90 22.18 -32.87
N ARG A 175 2.71 22.88 -33.68
CA ARG A 175 3.58 23.95 -33.19
C ARG A 175 2.74 25.22 -33.05
N LEU A 176 2.75 25.79 -31.85
CA LEU A 176 2.21 27.12 -31.62
C LEU A 176 3.33 28.11 -31.98
N VAL A 177 3.07 28.93 -33.00
CA VAL A 177 3.96 30.01 -33.48
C VAL A 177 3.51 31.31 -32.84
#